data_AF-A0A5K0UUE7-F1
#
_entry.id   AF-A0A5K0UUE7-F1
#
_cell.length_a   1.000
_cell.length_b   1.000
_cell.length_c   1.000
_cell.angle_alpha   90.00
_cell.angle_beta   90.00
_cell.angle_gamma   90.00
#
_symmetry.space_group_name_H-M   'P 1'
#
loop_
_entity.id
_entity.type
_entity.pdbx_description
1 polymer ?
#
loop_
_entity_poly.entity_id
_entity_poly.type
_entity_poly.pdbx_seq_one_letter_code
_entity_poly.pdbx_strand_id
1 'polypeptide(L)'
;VVESVGEGVRDLKPGDHVLPIFTGECGECRHCKSEESNMCELLRINTDRGVMIADGKSRFSIKGQPVYHFLGTSTFSEYTVVHTGCVAKINPRAPLDKVCILSCGIST
;
A
#
# COMPACT_ATOMS: atom_id res chain seq x y z
N VAL A 1 10.17 -3.63 4.22
CA VAL A 1 10.32 -5.09 4.02
C VAL A 1 9.06 -5.75 4.51
N VAL A 2 8.53 -6.74 3.79
CA VAL A 2 7.32 -7.47 4.21
C VAL A 2 7.64 -8.29 5.46
N GLU A 3 6.88 -8.09 6.53
CA GLU A 3 6.99 -8.86 7.77
C GLU A 3 6.08 -10.10 7.70
N SER A 4 4.80 -9.90 7.40
CA SER A 4 3.80 -10.96 7.22
C SER A 4 2.80 -10.58 6.12
N VAL A 5 2.01 -11.55 5.68
CA VAL A 5 0.94 -11.34 4.68
C VAL A 5 -0.39 -11.89 5.18
N GLY A 6 -1.49 -11.24 4.80
CA GLY A 6 -2.83 -11.71 5.10
C GLY A 6 -3.25 -12.89 4.22
N GLU A 7 -4.36 -13.54 4.59
CA GLU A 7 -4.96 -14.60 3.79
C GLU A 7 -5.28 -14.12 2.37
N GLY A 8 -5.01 -14.98 1.37
CA GLY A 8 -5.28 -14.69 -0.03
C GLY A 8 -4.18 -13.92 -0.77
N VAL A 9 -3.17 -13.39 -0.08
CA VAL A 9 -2.00 -12.77 -0.72
C VAL A 9 -1.10 -13.86 -1.32
N ARG A 10 -0.82 -13.76 -2.62
CA ARG A 10 -0.03 -14.77 -3.36
C ARG A 10 1.30 -14.23 -3.91
N ASP A 11 1.37 -12.93 -4.20
CA ASP A 11 2.49 -12.34 -4.93
C ASP A 11 3.55 -11.69 -4.03
N LEU A 12 3.32 -11.72 -2.71
CA LEU A 12 4.22 -11.22 -1.67
C LEU A 12 4.48 -12.31 -0.64
N LYS A 13 5.67 -12.28 -0.05
CA LYS A 13 6.06 -13.13 1.08
C LYS A 13 6.92 -12.37 2.08
N PRO A 14 7.02 -12.84 3.35
CA PRO A 14 7.97 -12.31 4.31
C PRO A 14 9.39 -12.18 3.73
N GLY A 15 10.04 -11.06 4.02
CA GLY A 15 11.38 -10.73 3.52
C GLY A 15 11.43 -9.99 2.17
N ASP A 16 10.33 -9.90 1.43
CA ASP A 16 10.31 -9.12 0.18
C ASP A 16 10.56 -7.63 0.45
N HIS A 17 11.40 -7.02 -0.38
CA HIS A 17 11.56 -5.56 -0.42
C HIS A 17 10.40 -4.96 -1.20
N VAL A 18 9.78 -3.93 -0.64
CA VAL A 18 8.55 -3.35 -1.16
C VAL A 18 8.51 -1.85 -0.99
N LEU A 19 7.75 -1.18 -1.86
CA LEU A 19 7.35 0.22 -1.74
C LEU A 19 5.82 0.30 -1.59
N PRO A 20 5.31 0.88 -0.48
CA PRO A 20 3.89 1.27 -0.39
C PRO A 20 3.59 2.45 -1.33
N ILE A 21 2.53 2.34 -2.13
CA ILE A 21 2.09 3.36 -3.08
C ILE A 21 0.73 3.91 -2.64
N PHE A 22 0.54 5.23 -2.70
CA PHE A 22 -0.66 5.93 -2.21
C PHE A 22 -1.92 5.70 -3.07
N THR A 23 -1.74 5.16 -4.28
CA THR A 23 -2.76 4.67 -5.18
C THR A 23 -2.37 3.27 -5.63
N GLY A 24 -3.32 2.33 -5.65
CA GLY A 24 -3.03 0.93 -5.95
C GLY A 24 -3.54 0.45 -7.29
N GLU A 25 -3.29 -0.82 -7.56
CA GLU A 25 -3.73 -1.56 -8.73
C GLU A 25 -4.37 -2.87 -8.29
N CYS A 26 -5.66 -3.08 -8.61
CA CYS A 26 -6.36 -4.32 -8.23
C CYS A 26 -6.31 -5.41 -9.31
N GLY A 27 -5.80 -5.11 -10.51
CA GLY A 27 -5.72 -6.02 -11.66
C GLY A 27 -7.06 -6.34 -12.36
N GLU A 28 -8.19 -6.14 -11.69
CA GLU A 28 -9.48 -6.67 -12.17
C GLU A 28 -10.51 -5.64 -12.65
N CYS A 29 -10.40 -4.38 -12.22
CA CYS A 29 -11.36 -3.34 -12.62
C CYS A 29 -11.10 -2.83 -14.04
N ARG A 30 -12.08 -2.12 -14.62
CA ARG A 30 -11.98 -1.57 -15.99
C ARG A 30 -10.73 -0.74 -16.21
N HIS A 31 -10.36 0.08 -15.22
CA HIS A 31 -9.15 0.92 -15.29
C HIS A 31 -7.86 0.09 -15.28
N CYS A 32 -7.74 -0.92 -14.40
CA CYS A 32 -6.56 -1.78 -14.36
C CYS A 32 -6.43 -2.67 -15.61
N LYS A 33 -7.55 -2.98 -16.28
CA LYS A 33 -7.55 -3.71 -17.57
C LYS A 33 -7.31 -2.81 -18.79
N SER A 34 -7.23 -1.50 -18.61
CA SER A 34 -6.94 -0.55 -19.68
C SER A 34 -5.44 -0.39 -19.87
N GLU A 35 -4.99 -0.27 -21.11
CA GLU A 35 -3.58 0.02 -21.43
C GLU A 35 -3.19 1.49 -21.15
N GLU A 36 -4.19 2.38 -20.98
CA GLU A 36 -3.98 3.82 -20.88
C GLU A 36 -4.12 4.38 -19.45
N SER A 37 -4.70 3.61 -18.52
CA SER A 37 -5.14 4.12 -17.21
C SER A 37 -4.45 3.41 -16.05
N ASN A 38 -4.04 4.19 -15.06
CA ASN A 38 -3.57 3.71 -13.75
C ASN A 38 -4.55 4.02 -12.60
N MET A 39 -5.76 4.52 -12.92
CA MET A 39 -6.71 5.02 -11.93
C MET A 39 -7.65 3.92 -11.44
N CYS A 40 -7.11 2.97 -10.67
CA CYS A 40 -7.87 1.83 -10.14
C CYS A 40 -9.18 2.26 -9.45
N GLU A 41 -10.29 1.65 -9.82
CA GLU A 41 -11.61 1.99 -9.27
C GLU A 41 -11.71 1.71 -7.77
N LEU A 42 -11.07 0.62 -7.32
CA LEU A 42 -11.06 0.17 -5.93
C LEU A 42 -10.00 0.88 -5.08
N LEU A 43 -8.79 1.03 -5.63
CA LEU A 43 -7.58 1.40 -4.87
C LEU A 43 -7.03 2.80 -5.22
N ARG A 44 -7.75 3.59 -6.01
CA ARG A 44 -7.39 5.00 -6.23
C ARG A 44 -7.23 5.76 -4.92
N ILE A 45 -6.45 6.84 -5.00
CA ILE A 45 -6.21 7.76 -3.90
C ILE A 45 -7.51 8.20 -3.22
N ASN A 46 -7.49 8.19 -1.89
CA ASN A 46 -8.55 8.76 -1.05
C ASN A 46 -7.90 9.30 0.23
N THR A 47 -7.92 10.62 0.39
CA THR A 47 -7.31 11.34 1.52
C THR A 47 -8.10 11.22 2.81
N ASP A 48 -9.41 10.95 2.72
CA ASP A 48 -10.34 11.07 3.83
C ASP A 48 -10.70 9.72 4.46
N ARG A 49 -10.33 8.61 3.80
CA ARG A 49 -10.74 7.25 4.19
C ARG A 49 -10.34 6.87 5.62
N GLY A 50 -9.13 7.17 6.08
CA GLY A 50 -8.69 6.91 7.45
C GLY A 50 -8.58 5.44 7.90
N VAL A 51 -9.11 4.48 7.15
CA VAL A 51 -9.26 3.07 7.58
C VAL A 51 -8.94 2.08 6.46
N MET A 52 -8.78 0.80 6.80
CA MET A 52 -8.58 -0.27 5.82
C MET A 52 -9.87 -0.56 5.04
N ILE A 53 -9.74 -0.84 3.75
CA ILE A 53 -10.88 -1.14 2.86
C ILE A 53 -11.59 -2.44 3.26
N ALA A 54 -10.85 -3.42 3.78
CA ALA A 54 -11.37 -4.76 4.06
C ALA A 54 -12.45 -4.79 5.14
N ASP A 55 -12.34 -3.96 6.19
CA ASP A 55 -13.22 -4.00 7.36
C ASP A 55 -13.60 -2.63 7.91
N GLY A 56 -13.15 -1.54 7.29
CA GLY A 56 -13.44 -0.18 7.75
C GLY A 56 -12.80 0.17 9.09
N LYS A 57 -11.76 -0.56 9.54
CA LYS A 57 -11.08 -0.31 10.82
C LYS A 57 -9.66 0.19 10.61
N SER A 58 -9.15 0.92 11.62
CA SER A 58 -7.71 1.18 11.70
C SER A 58 -6.95 -0.07 12.16
N ARG A 59 -5.65 -0.10 11.87
CA ARG A 59 -4.70 -1.09 12.39
C ARG A 59 -3.79 -0.49 13.47
N PHE A 60 -3.92 0.81 13.71
CA PHE A 60 -3.18 1.54 14.71
C PHE A 60 -4.10 1.95 15.85
N SER A 61 -3.58 1.86 17.07
CA SER A 61 -4.24 2.41 18.24
C SER A 61 -3.23 2.87 19.28
N ILE A 62 -3.61 3.86 20.08
CA ILE A 62 -2.86 4.32 21.24
C ILE A 62 -3.83 4.32 22.41
N LYS A 63 -3.52 3.55 23.47
CA LYS A 63 -4.39 3.42 24.66
C LYS A 63 -5.85 3.03 24.29
N GLY A 64 -6.00 2.15 23.31
CA GLY A 64 -7.30 1.69 22.82
C GLY A 64 -8.05 2.68 21.91
N GLN A 65 -7.52 3.89 21.69
CA GLN A 65 -8.10 4.84 20.75
C GLN A 65 -7.50 4.65 19.36
N PRO A 66 -8.32 4.59 18.29
CA PRO A 66 -7.83 4.39 16.93
C PRO A 66 -7.02 5.60 16.45
N VAL A 67 -5.88 5.31 15.80
CA VAL A 67 -5.12 6.31 15.04
C VAL A 67 -5.38 6.05 13.57
N TYR A 68 -5.84 7.04 12.82
CA TYR A 68 -6.27 6.82 11.44
C TYR A 68 -5.09 6.61 10.49
N HIS A 69 -5.37 5.84 9.43
CA HIS A 69 -4.47 5.69 8.30
C HIS A 69 -4.44 6.94 7.43
N PHE A 70 -3.33 7.16 6.75
CA PHE A 70 -3.21 8.19 5.72
C PHE A 70 -2.82 7.55 4.38
N LEU A 71 -3.59 7.87 3.34
CA LEU A 71 -3.42 7.36 1.97
C LEU A 71 -3.30 5.82 1.87
N GLY A 72 -3.80 5.09 2.86
CA GLY A 72 -3.69 3.62 2.94
C GLY A 72 -2.25 3.10 3.08
N THR A 73 -1.27 3.96 3.39
CA THR A 73 0.15 3.58 3.51
C THR A 73 0.72 3.82 4.91
N SER A 74 0.45 4.99 5.51
CA SER A 74 0.89 5.36 6.88
C SER A 74 2.35 5.03 7.19
N THR A 75 3.27 5.51 6.35
CA THR A 75 4.69 5.11 6.40
C THR A 75 5.51 5.76 7.52
N PHE A 76 4.91 6.65 8.34
CA PHE A 76 5.55 7.23 9.53
C PHE A 76 5.30 6.36 10.77
N SER A 77 5.64 5.08 10.65
CA SER A 77 5.55 4.06 11.70
C SER A 77 6.57 2.97 11.38
N GLU A 78 7.15 2.32 12.41
CA GLU A 78 8.10 1.21 12.22
C GLU A 78 7.46 0.04 11.46
N TYR A 79 6.16 -0.18 11.69
CA TYR A 79 5.33 -1.15 10.98
C TYR A 79 4.05 -0.50 10.50
N THR A 80 3.54 -0.93 9.34
CA THR A 80 2.26 -0.50 8.80
C THR A 80 1.57 -1.69 8.12
N VAL A 81 0.25 -1.59 7.98
CA VAL A 81 -0.57 -2.58 7.27
C VAL A 81 -1.14 -1.91 6.04
N VAL A 82 -0.89 -2.49 4.87
CA VAL A 82 -1.24 -1.92 3.57
C VAL A 82 -1.97 -2.97 2.74
N HIS A 83 -2.95 -2.56 1.92
CA HIS A 83 -3.60 -3.47 0.99
C HIS A 83 -2.58 -3.97 -0.05
N THR A 84 -2.58 -5.26 -0.40
CA THR A 84 -1.55 -5.83 -1.28
C THR A 84 -1.43 -5.12 -2.63
N GLY A 85 -2.55 -4.68 -3.22
CA GLY A 85 -2.55 -3.91 -4.48
C GLY A 85 -1.98 -2.48 -4.36
N CYS A 86 -1.68 -2.00 -3.15
CA CYS A 86 -1.00 -0.74 -2.87
C CYS A 86 0.47 -0.96 -2.47
N VAL A 87 1.02 -2.15 -2.74
CA VAL A 87 2.40 -2.53 -2.40
C VAL A 87 3.09 -3.05 -3.65
N ALA A 88 4.13 -2.35 -4.09
CA ALA A 88 4.97 -2.80 -5.20
C ALA A 88 6.16 -3.60 -4.67
N LYS A 89 6.28 -4.87 -5.06
CA LYS A 89 7.50 -5.66 -4.84
C LYS A 89 8.62 -5.14 -5.73
N ILE A 90 9.80 -4.94 -5.14
CA ILE A 90 10.96 -4.38 -5.83
C ILE A 90 12.19 -5.30 -5.75
N ASN A 91 13.22 -4.95 -6.50
CA ASN A 91 14.50 -5.67 -6.47
C ASN A 91 15.10 -5.62 -5.05
N PRO A 92 15.42 -6.78 -4.43
CA PRO A 92 15.97 -6.81 -3.07
C PRO A 92 17.35 -6.16 -2.94
N ARG A 93 18.06 -5.92 -4.05
CA ARG A 93 19.34 -5.21 -4.07
C ARG A 93 19.18 -3.68 -4.15
N ALA A 94 17.97 -3.17 -4.29
CA ALA A 94 17.72 -1.74 -4.34
C ALA A 94 17.92 -1.10 -2.95
N PRO A 95 18.69 0.01 -2.84
CA PRO A 95 18.91 0.71 -1.57
C PRO A 95 17.64 1.45 -1.15
N LEU A 96 16.94 0.94 -0.13
CA LEU A 96 15.62 1.45 0.32
C LEU A 96 15.66 2.91 0.77
N ASP A 97 16.80 3.37 1.30
CA ASP A 97 17.07 4.76 1.68
C ASP A 97 17.10 5.72 0.49
N LYS A 98 17.25 5.20 -0.73
CA LYS A 98 17.26 6.00 -1.96
C LYS A 98 16.01 5.82 -2.80
N VAL A 99 15.48 4.59 -2.89
CA VAL A 99 14.35 4.31 -3.80
C VAL A 99 12.99 4.61 -3.17
N CYS A 100 12.92 4.95 -1.88
CA CYS A 100 11.68 5.30 -1.21
C CYS A 100 10.95 6.50 -1.83
N ILE A 101 11.68 7.46 -2.41
CA ILE A 101 11.13 8.65 -3.09
C ILE A 101 10.42 8.33 -4.40
N LEU A 102 10.58 7.12 -4.95
CA LEU A 102 9.92 6.68 -6.18
C LEU A 102 8.45 6.31 -5.97
N SER A 103 7.97 6.20 -4.73
CA SER A 103 6.58 5.79 -4.44
C SER A 103 5.55 6.92 -4.53
N CYS A 104 6.00 8.15 -4.82
CA CYS A 104 5.15 9.33 -4.95
C CYS A 104 5.79 10.36 -5.91
N GLY A 105 6.24 11.50 -5.39
CA GLY A 105 6.46 12.72 -6.17
C GLY A 105 7.52 12.68 -7.29
N ILE A 106 8.38 11.66 -7.38
CA ILE A 106 9.29 11.53 -8.54
C ILE A 106 8.62 10.84 -9.74
N SER A 107 7.70 9.91 -9.49
CA SER A 107 7.14 9.06 -10.54
C SER A 107 5.77 9.52 -11.05
N THR A 108 5.13 10.46 -10.35
CA THR A 108 3.84 11.08 -10.71
C THR A 108 4.04 12.37 -11.48
#